data_AF-A0A9R0R0G1-F1
#
_entry.id   AF-A0A9R0R0G1-F1
#
_cell.length_a   1.000
_cell.length_b   1.000
_cell.length_c   1.000
_cell.angle_alpha   90.00
_cell.angle_beta   90.00
_cell.angle_gamma   90.00
#
_symmetry.space_group_name_H-M   'P 1'
#
loop_
_entity.id
_entity.type
_entity.pdbx_description
1 polymer ?
#
loop_
_entity_poly.entity_id
_entity_poly.type
_entity_poly.pdbx_seq_one_letter_code
_entity_poly.pdbx_strand_id
1 'polypeptide(L)'
;MIRSIDWQDACLQDTEISSWSNKFARAIIGIGVPFISALAKGLQSKVKGTSHDCLVCAAWLASELASLGENDIRYYACEILLLDIVHHLHPGCELDERVLACMCVYNYTSGKGKQKLMSLSEGSRESLRRLSSFTWMAEELLQVTDYYLPRKPRVSCVHTQILEIGQPGNGAATAITFFRGQLFVGYFNGTIRAWDIRGQRAVIIREVKEHKKAVTCFALSETGQNLLSGSADKSIRVGTAINHKGKVITNY
;
A
#
# COMPACT_ATOMS: atom_id res chain seq x y z
N MET A 1 -4.61 -10.54 7.51
CA MET A 1 -4.53 -11.57 8.58
C MET A 1 -3.65 -12.70 8.06
N ILE A 2 -2.34 -12.57 8.21
CA ILE A 2 -1.38 -13.67 7.99
C ILE A 2 -1.05 -14.17 9.40
N ARG A 3 -1.90 -15.05 9.94
CA ARG A 3 -1.73 -15.59 11.31
C ARG A 3 -1.52 -17.10 11.34
N SER A 4 -1.39 -17.74 10.18
CA SER A 4 -1.17 -19.18 10.06
C SER A 4 -0.07 -19.48 9.04
N ILE A 5 1.10 -18.86 9.24
CA ILE A 5 2.33 -19.41 8.66
C ILE A 5 2.72 -20.57 9.57
N ASP A 6 2.80 -21.76 8.99
CA ASP A 6 3.31 -22.93 9.67
C ASP A 6 4.84 -22.81 9.72
N TRP A 7 5.36 -22.32 10.84
CA TRP A 7 6.80 -22.14 11.06
C TRP A 7 7.56 -23.48 11.15
N GLN A 8 6.85 -24.61 11.05
CA GLN A 8 7.42 -25.96 10.98
C GLN A 8 7.54 -26.50 9.55
N ASP A 9 7.20 -25.70 8.53
CA ASP A 9 7.43 -26.09 7.13
C ASP A 9 8.92 -26.34 6.88
N ALA A 10 9.25 -27.53 6.37
CA ALA A 10 10.61 -27.94 6.07
C ALA A 10 11.31 -26.99 5.08
N CYS A 11 10.55 -26.35 4.17
CA CYS A 11 11.07 -25.34 3.25
C CYS A 11 11.49 -24.05 3.96
N LEU A 12 10.91 -23.72 5.12
CA LEU A 12 11.30 -22.58 5.96
C LEU A 12 12.44 -22.89 6.92
N GLN A 13 12.74 -24.18 7.14
CA GLN A 13 13.81 -24.68 8.00
C GLN A 13 15.06 -25.15 7.24
N ASP A 14 15.14 -24.86 5.94
CA ASP A 14 16.29 -25.24 5.13
C ASP A 14 17.54 -24.45 5.57
N THR A 15 18.35 -25.11 6.40
CA THR A 15 19.61 -24.59 6.91
C THR A 15 20.64 -24.36 5.80
N GLU A 16 20.50 -25.01 4.64
CA GLU A 16 21.42 -24.78 3.52
C GLU A 16 21.17 -23.41 2.88
N ILE A 17 19.90 -23.01 2.75
CA ILE A 17 19.51 -21.70 2.20
C ILE A 17 20.05 -20.58 3.06
N SER A 18 19.92 -20.67 4.39
CA SER A 18 20.45 -19.65 5.31
C SER A 18 21.98 -19.62 5.31
N SER A 19 22.64 -20.77 5.13
CA SER A 19 24.10 -20.81 4.99
C SER A 19 24.57 -20.17 3.68
N TRP A 20 23.84 -20.39 2.60
CA TRP A 20 24.13 -19.82 1.28
C TRP A 20 23.87 -18.32 1.28
N SER A 21 22.73 -17.88 1.81
CA SER A 21 22.35 -16.47 1.87
C SER A 21 23.36 -15.67 2.70
N ASN A 22 23.80 -16.22 3.82
CA ASN A 22 24.79 -15.58 4.68
C ASN A 22 26.17 -15.46 4.00
N LYS A 23 26.64 -16.51 3.32
CA LYS A 23 27.88 -16.47 2.52
C LYS A 23 27.79 -15.44 1.40
N PHE A 24 26.66 -15.39 0.71
CA PHE A 24 26.44 -14.47 -0.39
C PHE A 24 26.35 -13.01 0.10
N ALA A 25 25.65 -12.77 1.22
CA ALA A 25 25.59 -11.47 1.87
C ALA A 25 27.00 -10.99 2.27
N ARG A 26 27.84 -11.85 2.87
CA ARG A 26 29.25 -11.53 3.18
C ARG A 26 30.07 -11.18 1.93
N ALA A 27 29.85 -11.88 0.82
CA ALA A 27 30.52 -11.56 -0.44
C ALA A 27 30.09 -10.17 -0.97
N ILE A 28 28.79 -9.85 -0.92
CA ILE A 28 28.25 -8.54 -1.31
C ILE A 28 28.76 -7.43 -0.40
N ILE A 29 28.83 -7.68 0.91
CA ILE A 29 29.40 -6.75 1.89
C ILE A 29 30.87 -6.46 1.55
N GLY A 30 31.62 -7.47 1.09
CA GLY A 30 32.99 -7.31 0.60
C GLY A 30 33.10 -6.40 -0.64
N ILE A 31 32.07 -6.34 -1.50
CA ILE A 31 32.00 -5.37 -2.60
C ILE A 31 31.80 -3.96 -2.03
N GLY A 32 30.95 -3.83 -1.00
CA GLY A 32 30.77 -2.60 -0.23
C GLY A 32 29.92 -1.54 -0.94
N VAL A 33 30.34 -0.28 -0.82
CA VAL A 33 29.61 0.92 -1.26
C VAL A 33 29.13 0.87 -2.73
N PRO A 34 29.92 0.37 -3.72
CA PRO A 34 29.48 0.30 -5.11
C PRO A 34 28.17 -0.46 -5.27
N PHE A 35 27.99 -1.59 -4.58
CA PHE A 35 26.77 -2.39 -4.66
C PHE A 35 25.56 -1.62 -4.11
N ILE A 36 25.71 -1.03 -2.92
CA ILE A 36 24.64 -0.24 -2.29
C ILE A 36 24.26 0.95 -3.17
N SER A 37 25.23 1.62 -3.79
CA SER A 37 24.98 2.74 -4.71
C SER A 37 24.28 2.32 -6.01
N ALA A 38 24.60 1.12 -6.52
CA ALA A 38 23.91 0.55 -7.67
C ALA A 38 22.45 0.20 -7.33
N LEU A 39 22.23 -0.35 -6.13
CA LEU A 39 20.89 -0.64 -5.63
C LEU A 39 20.05 0.64 -5.48
N ALA A 40 20.63 1.72 -4.95
CA ALA A 40 19.98 3.03 -4.86
C ALA A 40 19.55 3.55 -6.25
N LYS A 41 20.44 3.46 -7.25
CA LYS A 41 20.11 3.81 -8.65
C LYS A 41 18.99 2.93 -9.22
N GLY A 42 18.98 1.65 -8.86
CA GLY A 42 17.94 0.71 -9.26
C GLY A 42 16.57 1.04 -8.69
N LEU A 43 16.50 1.43 -7.41
CA LEU A 43 15.28 1.91 -6.76
C LEU A 43 14.71 3.15 -7.47
N GLN A 44 15.57 4.05 -7.94
CA GLN A 44 15.19 5.26 -8.69
C GLN A 44 14.82 4.98 -10.17
N SER A 45 14.84 3.73 -10.62
CA SER A 45 14.48 3.38 -12.00
C SER A 45 13.02 3.71 -12.30
N LYS A 46 12.78 4.26 -13.49
CA LYS A 46 11.41 4.50 -13.99
C LYS A 46 10.68 3.21 -14.37
N VAL A 47 11.42 2.11 -14.54
CA VAL A 47 10.86 0.80 -14.83
C VAL A 47 10.42 0.16 -13.52
N LYS A 48 9.10 0.04 -13.32
CA LYS A 48 8.51 -0.49 -12.09
C LYS A 48 9.09 -1.85 -11.67
N GLY A 49 9.26 -2.77 -12.62
CA GLY A 49 9.83 -4.09 -12.34
C GLY A 49 11.23 -4.01 -11.73
N THR A 50 12.13 -3.23 -12.35
CA THR A 50 13.49 -3.05 -11.84
C THR A 50 13.52 -2.37 -10.46
N SER A 51 12.68 -1.35 -10.25
CA SER A 51 12.58 -0.66 -8.96
C SER A 51 12.07 -1.61 -7.86
N HIS A 52 11.04 -2.41 -8.17
CA HIS A 52 10.50 -3.44 -7.27
C HIS A 52 11.52 -4.54 -6.96
N ASP A 53 12.20 -5.11 -7.97
CA ASP A 53 13.25 -6.12 -7.78
C ASP A 53 14.39 -5.58 -6.90
N CYS A 54 14.77 -4.31 -7.09
CA CYS A 54 15.77 -3.65 -6.25
C CYS A 54 15.27 -3.46 -4.81
N LEU A 55 13.98 -3.20 -4.60
CA LEU A 55 13.38 -3.12 -3.27
C LEU A 55 13.37 -4.48 -2.57
N VAL A 56 13.04 -5.56 -3.30
CA VAL A 56 13.13 -6.93 -2.79
C VAL A 56 14.56 -7.28 -2.39
N CYS A 57 15.54 -6.97 -3.26
CA CYS A 57 16.96 -7.15 -2.96
C CYS A 57 17.40 -6.34 -1.74
N ALA A 58 16.92 -5.10 -1.59
CA ALA A 58 17.21 -4.26 -0.43
C ALA A 58 16.64 -4.85 0.86
N ALA A 59 15.43 -5.43 0.81
CA ALA A 59 14.78 -6.06 1.96
C ALA A 59 15.50 -7.34 2.39
N TRP A 60 15.88 -8.17 1.42
CA TRP A 60 16.70 -9.37 1.66
C TRP A 60 18.03 -9.00 2.32
N LEU A 61 18.78 -8.05 1.74
CA LEU A 61 20.06 -7.61 2.29
C LEU A 61 19.91 -7.03 3.71
N ALA A 62 18.83 -6.28 3.97
CA ALA A 62 18.56 -5.71 5.29
C ALA A 62 18.38 -6.81 6.35
N SER A 63 17.65 -7.87 5.99
CA SER A 63 17.41 -9.03 6.85
C SER A 63 18.70 -9.78 7.15
N GLU A 64 19.51 -10.03 6.12
CA GLU A 64 20.79 -10.73 6.27
C GLU A 64 21.77 -9.93 7.13
N LEU A 65 21.90 -8.63 6.89
CA LEU A 65 22.73 -7.73 7.71
C LEU A 65 22.26 -7.66 9.16
N ALA A 66 20.94 -7.75 9.40
CA ALA A 66 20.40 -7.82 10.74
C ALA A 66 20.78 -9.12 11.45
N SER A 67 20.77 -10.25 10.74
CA SER A 67 21.19 -11.56 11.26
C SER A 67 22.69 -11.62 11.59
N LEU A 68 23.52 -10.94 10.79
CA LEU A 68 24.97 -10.88 10.96
C LEU A 68 25.42 -9.95 12.09
N GLY A 69 24.56 -9.03 12.52
CA GLY A 69 24.87 -8.07 13.59
C GLY A 69 25.79 -6.92 13.17
N GLU A 70 26.03 -6.72 11.88
CA GLU A 70 26.95 -5.70 11.36
C GLU A 70 26.31 -4.29 11.38
N ASN A 71 26.33 -3.64 12.54
CA ASN A 71 25.69 -2.34 12.77
C ASN A 71 26.23 -1.19 11.90
N ASP A 72 27.54 -1.16 11.63
CA ASP A 72 28.16 -0.06 10.89
C ASP A 72 27.75 -0.09 9.41
N ILE A 73 27.80 -1.26 8.77
CA ILE A 73 27.39 -1.41 7.36
C ILE A 73 25.89 -1.17 7.20
N ARG A 74 25.06 -1.62 8.16
CA ARG A 74 23.63 -1.26 8.19
C ARG A 74 23.43 0.24 8.24
N TYR A 75 24.20 0.95 9.07
CA TYR A 75 24.12 2.41 9.15
C TYR A 75 24.54 3.07 7.83
N TYR A 76 25.62 2.62 7.19
CA TYR A 76 26.03 3.14 5.87
C TYR A 76 25.00 2.85 4.77
N ALA A 77 24.43 1.64 4.74
CA ALA A 77 23.35 1.31 3.82
C ALA A 77 22.11 2.18 4.07
N CYS A 78 21.78 2.43 5.35
CA CYS A 78 20.72 3.35 5.75
C CYS A 78 21.00 4.79 5.29
N GLU A 79 22.25 5.26 5.36
CA GLU A 79 22.62 6.60 4.87
C GLU A 79 22.27 6.79 3.39
N ILE A 80 22.55 5.79 2.57
CA ILE A 80 22.39 5.86 1.11
C ILE A 80 20.96 5.54 0.69
N LEU A 81 20.37 4.46 1.21
CA LEU A 81 19.13 3.88 0.68
C LEU A 81 17.85 4.43 1.33
N LEU A 82 17.92 4.95 2.56
CA LEU A 82 16.72 5.23 3.35
C LEU A 82 15.76 6.17 2.64
N LEU A 83 16.28 7.21 1.98
CA LEU A 83 15.43 8.19 1.29
C LEU A 83 14.62 7.51 0.17
N ASP A 84 15.27 6.69 -0.66
CA ASP A 84 14.63 5.98 -1.76
C ASP A 84 13.62 4.95 -1.25
N ILE A 85 13.98 4.18 -0.21
CA ILE A 85 13.08 3.21 0.42
C ILE A 85 11.83 3.89 1.00
N VAL A 86 11.98 5.06 1.63
CA VAL A 86 10.85 5.79 2.22
C VAL A 86 9.86 6.29 1.16
N HIS A 87 10.29 6.51 -0.09
CA HIS A 87 9.36 6.82 -1.19
C HIS A 87 8.41 5.66 -1.46
N HIS A 88 8.88 4.41 -1.38
CA HIS A 88 8.04 3.21 -1.52
C HIS A 88 7.08 2.98 -0.34
N LEU A 89 7.27 3.71 0.76
CA LEU A 89 6.33 3.73 1.87
C LEU A 89 5.11 4.61 1.59
N HIS A 90 5.06 5.35 0.49
CA HIS A 90 3.95 6.25 0.18
C HIS A 90 2.60 5.48 0.07
N PRO A 91 1.47 6.03 0.56
CA PRO A 91 0.17 5.34 0.49
C PRO A 91 -0.32 4.99 -0.92
N GLY A 92 0.23 5.64 -1.95
CA GLY A 92 -0.06 5.38 -3.37
C GLY A 92 0.71 4.20 -3.98
N CYS A 93 1.71 3.64 -3.28
CA CYS A 93 2.42 2.44 -3.68
C CYS A 93 1.61 1.18 -3.37
N GLU A 94 1.95 0.07 -4.03
CA GLU A 94 1.30 -1.22 -3.82
C GLU A 94 1.57 -1.75 -2.39
N LEU A 95 0.69 -2.62 -1.87
CA LEU A 95 0.77 -3.05 -0.47
C LEU A 95 2.05 -3.84 -0.19
N ASP A 96 2.47 -4.68 -1.12
CA ASP A 96 3.70 -5.47 -1.05
C ASP A 96 4.94 -4.57 -1.02
N GLU A 97 5.03 -3.56 -1.91
CA GLU A 97 6.10 -2.57 -1.91
C GLU A 97 6.18 -1.84 -0.56
N ARG A 98 5.03 -1.43 -0.01
CA ARG A 98 4.97 -0.74 1.27
C ARG A 98 5.40 -1.63 2.44
N VAL A 99 5.07 -2.92 2.41
CA VAL A 99 5.50 -3.89 3.43
C VAL A 99 7.00 -4.15 3.33
N LEU A 100 7.54 -4.34 2.12
CA LEU A 100 8.99 -4.48 1.89
C LEU A 100 9.75 -3.23 2.35
N ALA A 101 9.27 -2.05 1.98
CA ALA A 101 9.85 -0.78 2.43
C ALA A 101 9.82 -0.65 3.96
N CYS A 102 8.72 -1.02 4.61
CA CYS A 102 8.62 -1.03 6.07
C CYS A 102 9.66 -1.96 6.71
N MET A 103 9.86 -3.17 6.16
CA MET A 103 10.85 -4.12 6.62
C MET A 103 12.29 -3.61 6.44
N CYS A 104 12.58 -3.00 5.29
CA CYS A 104 13.85 -2.33 5.04
C CYS A 104 14.12 -1.23 6.07
N VAL A 105 13.17 -0.32 6.28
CA VAL A 105 13.31 0.79 7.24
C VAL A 105 13.58 0.23 8.64
N TYR A 106 12.81 -0.78 9.08
CA TYR A 106 13.01 -1.41 10.39
C TYR A 106 14.43 -1.97 10.56
N ASN A 107 14.92 -2.73 9.59
CA ASN A 107 16.23 -3.39 9.68
C ASN A 107 17.42 -2.43 9.53
N TYR A 108 17.34 -1.45 8.61
CA TYR A 108 18.42 -0.48 8.37
C TYR A 108 18.49 0.63 9.42
N THR A 109 17.37 1.02 10.04
CA THR A 109 17.36 2.12 11.03
C THR A 109 17.70 1.68 12.45
N SER A 110 18.29 0.49 12.64
CA SER A 110 18.74 0.04 13.96
C SER A 110 19.95 0.86 14.47
N GLY A 111 20.10 0.91 15.80
CA GLY A 111 21.20 1.62 16.47
C GLY A 111 21.24 3.13 16.17
N LYS A 112 22.36 3.61 15.63
CA LYS A 112 22.57 5.03 15.27
C LYS A 112 21.59 5.53 14.21
N GLY A 113 21.05 4.62 13.39
CA GLY A 113 20.11 4.95 12.32
C GLY A 113 18.73 5.41 12.80
N LYS A 114 18.37 5.16 14.07
CA LYS A 114 17.04 5.49 14.62
C LYS A 114 16.72 6.98 14.52
N GLN A 115 17.73 7.84 14.67
CA GLN A 115 17.56 9.29 14.56
C GLN A 115 17.11 9.74 13.16
N LYS A 116 17.39 8.96 12.11
CA LYS A 116 16.93 9.27 10.75
C LYS A 116 15.42 9.14 10.59
N LEU A 117 14.74 8.40 11.46
CA LEU A 117 13.27 8.31 11.43
C LEU A 117 12.59 9.67 11.65
N MET A 118 13.32 10.64 12.19
CA MET A 118 12.86 12.03 12.36
C MET A 118 12.59 12.75 11.04
N SER A 119 13.25 12.35 9.95
CA SER A 119 13.05 12.96 8.63
C SER A 119 11.81 12.43 7.91
N LEU A 120 11.11 11.44 8.47
CA LEU A 120 9.93 10.85 7.84
C LEU A 120 8.80 11.87 7.67
N SER A 121 8.31 11.95 6.44
CA SER A 121 7.11 12.73 6.11
C SER A 121 5.88 12.21 6.87
N GLU A 122 4.85 13.07 7.06
CA GLU A 122 3.58 12.63 7.64
C GLU A 122 2.90 11.53 6.80
N GLY A 123 3.02 11.58 5.47
CA GLY A 123 2.46 10.56 4.57
C GLY A 123 3.09 9.18 4.78
N SER A 124 4.41 9.13 4.97
CA SER A 124 5.14 7.91 5.31
C SER A 124 4.74 7.38 6.69
N ARG A 125 4.54 8.28 7.68
CA ARG A 125 4.09 7.90 9.03
C ARG A 125 2.63 7.40 9.04
N GLU A 126 1.74 8.02 8.27
CA GLU A 126 0.37 7.51 8.06
C GLU A 126 0.36 6.13 7.40
N SER A 127 1.24 5.91 6.43
CA SER A 127 1.42 4.59 5.83
C SER A 127 1.85 3.54 6.86
N LEU A 128 2.80 3.87 7.75
CA LEU A 128 3.19 2.99 8.86
C LEU A 128 2.02 2.74 9.83
N ARG A 129 1.18 3.75 10.15
CA ARG A 129 -0.01 3.55 11.00
C ARG A 129 -1.01 2.57 10.39
N ARG A 130 -1.17 2.59 9.07
CA ARG A 130 -2.01 1.59 8.38
C ARG A 130 -1.36 0.21 8.43
N LEU A 131 -0.05 0.15 8.25
CA LEU A 131 0.72 -1.10 8.28
C LEU A 131 0.83 -1.71 9.68
N SER A 132 0.75 -0.93 10.77
CA SER A 132 0.84 -1.47 12.14
C SER A 132 -0.30 -2.43 12.49
N SER A 133 -1.43 -2.33 11.79
CA SER A 133 -2.51 -3.33 11.88
C SER A 133 -2.15 -4.70 11.27
N PHE A 134 -1.08 -4.76 10.46
CA PHE A 134 -0.65 -5.94 9.72
C PHE A 134 0.75 -6.45 10.12
N THR A 135 1.67 -5.57 10.50
CA THR A 135 3.07 -5.92 10.83
C THR A 135 3.53 -5.23 12.11
N TRP A 136 4.13 -6.01 13.00
CA TRP A 136 4.70 -5.50 14.26
C TRP A 136 5.88 -4.53 14.03
N MET A 137 6.62 -4.70 12.92
CA MET A 137 7.72 -3.79 12.54
C MET A 137 7.25 -2.34 12.39
N ALA A 138 6.04 -2.14 11.84
CA ALA A 138 5.48 -0.80 11.67
C ALA A 138 5.08 -0.19 13.02
N GLU A 139 4.60 -1.01 13.96
CA GLU A 139 4.30 -0.58 15.33
C GLU A 139 5.56 -0.12 16.07
N GLU A 140 6.64 -0.90 15.99
CA GLU A 140 7.94 -0.53 16.57
C GLU A 140 8.51 0.76 15.98
N LEU A 141 8.46 0.91 14.66
CA LEU A 141 8.91 2.13 13.98
C LEU A 141 8.11 3.36 14.44
N LEU A 142 6.80 3.22 14.63
CA LEU A 142 5.95 4.30 15.13
C LEU A 142 6.29 4.68 16.56
N GLN A 143 6.50 3.70 17.45
CA GLN A 143 6.92 3.97 18.83
C GLN A 143 8.24 4.76 18.88
N VAL A 144 9.21 4.40 18.04
CA VAL A 144 10.48 5.14 17.94
C VAL A 144 10.24 6.56 17.42
N THR A 145 9.40 6.74 16.40
CA THR A 145 9.10 8.09 15.90
C THR A 145 8.38 8.96 16.92
N ASP A 146 7.42 8.39 17.66
CA ASP A 146 6.64 9.09 18.69
C ASP A 146 7.52 9.45 19.90
N TYR A 147 8.48 8.60 20.26
CA TYR A 147 9.46 8.87 21.31
C TYR A 147 10.28 10.15 21.02
N TYR A 148 10.73 10.32 19.78
CA TYR A 148 11.52 11.50 19.40
C TYR A 148 10.68 12.73 19.00
N LEU A 149 9.43 12.55 18.55
CA LEU A 149 8.50 13.63 18.15
C LEU A 149 7.18 13.65 18.97
N PRO A 150 7.22 13.78 20.30
CA PRO A 150 6.03 13.67 21.14
C PRO A 150 5.01 14.81 20.94
N ARG A 151 5.35 15.89 20.22
CA ARG A 151 4.58 17.15 20.17
C ARG A 151 4.12 17.59 18.78
N LYS A 152 4.30 16.81 17.71
CA LYS A 152 3.74 17.19 16.40
C LYS A 152 2.24 16.87 16.37
N PRO A 153 1.35 17.84 16.07
CA PRO A 153 -0.05 17.54 15.87
C PRO A 153 -0.20 16.50 14.75
N ARG A 154 -0.98 15.47 15.04
CA ARG A 154 -1.23 14.31 14.19
C ARG A 154 -2.07 14.72 12.98
N VAL A 155 -1.45 15.29 11.94
CA VAL A 155 -2.14 15.48 10.66
C VAL A 155 -2.08 14.15 9.93
N SER A 156 -3.11 13.33 10.12
CA SER A 156 -3.19 11.95 9.58
C SER A 156 -3.70 11.90 8.13
N CYS A 157 -4.18 13.01 7.58
CA CYS A 157 -4.67 13.06 6.21
C CYS A 157 -3.72 13.87 5.32
N VAL A 158 -2.92 13.16 4.55
CA VAL A 158 -2.39 13.72 3.30
C VAL A 158 -3.50 13.58 2.27
N HIS A 159 -4.19 14.67 1.95
CA HIS A 159 -5.10 14.72 0.82
C HIS A 159 -4.28 14.90 -0.45
N THR A 160 -4.08 13.83 -1.19
CA THR A 160 -3.51 13.89 -2.55
C THR A 160 -4.64 13.61 -3.54
N GLN A 161 -4.88 14.54 -4.46
CA GLN A 161 -5.80 14.29 -5.57
C GLN A 161 -5.13 13.29 -6.52
N ILE A 162 -5.63 12.05 -6.54
CA ILE A 162 -5.07 10.95 -7.34
C ILE A 162 -5.69 10.92 -8.74
N LEU A 163 -6.96 11.32 -8.86
CA LEU A 163 -7.72 11.22 -10.09
C LEU A 163 -8.90 12.21 -10.10
N GLU A 164 -9.12 12.86 -11.22
CA GLU A 164 -10.31 13.68 -11.49
C GLU A 164 -11.09 13.06 -12.64
N ILE A 165 -12.37 12.78 -12.42
CA ILE A 165 -13.27 12.21 -13.43
C ILE A 165 -14.46 13.14 -13.59
N GLY A 166 -14.42 13.97 -14.63
CA GLY A 166 -15.55 14.77 -15.07
C GLY A 166 -16.11 14.20 -16.37
N GLN A 167 -17.44 14.02 -16.45
CA GLN A 167 -18.09 13.80 -17.74
C GLN A 167 -19.34 14.67 -17.90
N PRO A 168 -19.53 15.28 -19.08
CA PRO A 168 -20.69 16.09 -19.37
C PRO A 168 -21.95 15.21 -19.53
N GLY A 169 -23.08 15.67 -18.99
CA GLY A 169 -24.41 15.13 -19.30
C GLY A 169 -25.20 14.47 -18.16
N ASN A 170 -24.55 14.05 -17.06
CA ASN A 170 -25.27 13.37 -15.96
C ASN A 170 -25.72 14.27 -14.79
N GLY A 171 -25.34 15.55 -14.80
CA GLY A 171 -25.63 16.48 -13.70
C GLY A 171 -24.70 16.27 -12.51
N ALA A 172 -25.04 16.87 -11.36
CA ALA A 172 -24.21 16.78 -10.16
C ALA A 172 -24.11 15.34 -9.62
N ALA A 173 -22.93 14.96 -9.15
CA ALA A 173 -22.75 13.74 -8.36
C ALA A 173 -23.33 14.00 -6.96
N THR A 174 -24.38 13.25 -6.61
CA THR A 174 -25.17 13.46 -5.39
C THR A 174 -24.85 12.44 -4.30
N ALA A 175 -24.37 11.26 -4.68
CA ALA A 175 -23.98 10.21 -3.74
C ALA A 175 -22.78 9.43 -4.29
N ILE A 176 -21.87 9.02 -3.41
CA ILE A 176 -20.70 8.22 -3.75
C ILE A 176 -20.52 7.09 -2.75
N THR A 177 -20.03 5.94 -3.20
CA THR A 177 -19.55 4.87 -2.31
C THR A 177 -18.42 4.10 -2.97
N PHE A 178 -17.48 3.59 -2.17
CA PHE A 178 -16.30 2.88 -2.65
C PHE A 178 -16.19 1.51 -1.97
N PHE A 179 -16.06 0.46 -2.76
CA PHE A 179 -15.96 -0.91 -2.26
C PHE A 179 -15.10 -1.79 -3.15
N ARG A 180 -14.07 -2.42 -2.58
CA ARG A 180 -13.18 -3.40 -3.26
C ARG A 180 -12.60 -2.91 -4.61
N GLY A 181 -12.19 -1.64 -4.68
CA GLY A 181 -11.66 -1.05 -5.91
C GLY A 181 -12.73 -0.49 -6.85
N GLN A 182 -14.01 -0.68 -6.55
CA GLN A 182 -15.11 -0.14 -7.33
C GLN A 182 -15.66 1.13 -6.69
N LEU A 183 -15.71 2.20 -7.48
CA LEU A 183 -16.40 3.43 -7.10
C LEU A 183 -17.78 3.43 -7.74
N PHE A 184 -18.82 3.66 -6.95
CA PHE A 184 -20.17 3.89 -7.43
C PHE A 184 -20.53 5.35 -7.20
N VAL A 185 -21.04 6.00 -8.25
CA VAL A 185 -21.51 7.39 -8.18
C VAL A 185 -22.94 7.44 -8.69
N GLY A 186 -23.79 8.06 -7.87
CA GLY A 186 -25.17 8.36 -8.18
C GLY A 186 -25.27 9.83 -8.59
N TYR A 187 -26.02 10.07 -9.65
CA TYR A 187 -26.18 11.39 -10.23
C TYR A 187 -27.58 11.94 -10.03
N PHE A 188 -27.70 13.26 -10.17
CA PHE A 188 -28.97 13.98 -10.10
C PHE A 188 -30.01 13.48 -11.12
N ASN A 189 -29.57 13.03 -12.29
CA ASN A 189 -30.47 12.51 -13.33
C ASN A 189 -30.97 11.07 -13.08
N GLY A 190 -30.59 10.46 -11.96
CA GLY A 190 -30.96 9.08 -11.59
C GLY A 190 -30.06 8.00 -12.18
N THR A 191 -29.01 8.39 -12.92
CA THR A 191 -28.00 7.46 -13.41
C THR A 191 -27.07 7.05 -12.28
N ILE A 192 -26.75 5.76 -12.24
CA ILE A 192 -25.70 5.19 -11.41
C ILE A 192 -24.57 4.72 -12.32
N ARG A 193 -23.34 5.13 -12.02
CA ARG A 193 -22.15 4.65 -12.69
C ARG A 193 -21.23 3.94 -11.72
N ALA A 194 -20.53 2.94 -12.24
CA ALA A 194 -19.51 2.19 -11.53
C ALA A 194 -18.17 2.26 -12.29
N TRP A 195 -17.09 2.53 -11.58
CA TRP A 195 -15.73 2.53 -12.09
C TRP A 195 -14.86 1.49 -11.39
N ASP A 196 -13.99 0.80 -12.12
CA ASP A 196 -12.88 0.04 -11.56
C ASP A 196 -11.71 1.01 -11.39
N ILE A 197 -11.29 1.24 -10.15
CA ILE A 197 -10.15 2.11 -9.83
C ILE A 197 -8.95 1.23 -9.54
N ARG A 198 -7.92 1.36 -10.37
CA ARG A 198 -6.61 0.73 -10.18
C ARG A 198 -5.52 1.80 -10.21
N GLY A 199 -5.09 2.23 -9.03
CA GLY A 199 -4.10 3.29 -8.88
C GLY A 199 -4.58 4.62 -9.47
N GLN A 200 -3.89 5.12 -10.49
CA GLN A 200 -4.20 6.38 -11.18
C GLN A 200 -5.13 6.22 -12.40
N ARG A 201 -5.72 5.03 -12.60
CA ARG A 201 -6.63 4.78 -13.72
C ARG A 201 -8.01 4.39 -13.19
N ALA A 202 -9.05 5.00 -13.75
CA ALA A 202 -10.43 4.55 -13.57
C ALA A 202 -11.05 4.17 -14.91
N VAL A 203 -11.67 2.99 -14.95
CA VAL A 203 -12.38 2.49 -16.13
C VAL A 203 -13.84 2.36 -15.77
N ILE A 204 -14.74 2.91 -16.59
CA ILE A 204 -16.18 2.72 -16.40
C ILE A 204 -16.50 1.26 -16.67
N ILE A 205 -17.00 0.56 -15.67
CA ILE A 205 -17.44 -0.84 -15.79
C ILE A 205 -18.93 -0.90 -16.13
N ARG A 206 -19.71 0.06 -15.62
CA ARG A 206 -21.16 0.03 -15.75
C ARG A 206 -21.74 1.44 -15.69
N GLU A 207 -22.72 1.69 -16.55
CA GLU A 207 -23.58 2.85 -16.50
C GLU A 207 -25.02 2.38 -16.66
N VAL A 208 -25.87 2.63 -15.67
CA VAL A 208 -27.29 2.29 -15.75
C VAL A 208 -28.13 3.43 -15.22
N LYS A 209 -29.14 3.82 -16.01
CA LYS A 209 -30.21 4.70 -15.54
C LYS A 209 -31.26 3.87 -14.82
N GLU A 210 -31.01 3.61 -13.55
CA GLU A 210 -31.94 2.86 -12.73
C GLU A 210 -33.02 3.79 -12.16
N HIS A 211 -32.64 4.90 -11.52
CA HIS A 211 -33.63 5.76 -10.88
C HIS A 211 -34.24 6.79 -11.83
N LYS A 212 -35.50 7.18 -11.56
CA LYS A 212 -36.20 8.24 -12.31
C LYS A 212 -35.84 9.65 -11.83
N LYS A 213 -35.25 9.76 -10.64
CA LYS A 213 -34.80 11.02 -10.02
C LYS A 213 -33.44 10.83 -9.33
N ALA A 214 -32.90 11.91 -8.78
CA ALA A 214 -31.61 11.96 -8.10
C ALA A 214 -31.41 10.82 -7.12
N VAL A 215 -30.24 10.16 -7.23
CA VAL A 215 -29.80 9.16 -6.26
C VAL A 215 -29.29 9.88 -5.03
N THR A 216 -29.89 9.65 -3.87
CA THR A 216 -29.60 10.40 -2.64
C THR A 216 -28.63 9.67 -1.72
N CYS A 217 -28.57 8.35 -1.78
CA CYS A 217 -27.71 7.57 -0.92
C CYS A 217 -27.38 6.19 -1.51
N PHE A 218 -26.29 5.62 -1.01
CA PHE A 218 -25.94 4.22 -1.20
C PHE A 218 -25.73 3.54 0.14
N ALA A 219 -26.03 2.25 0.21
CA ALA A 219 -25.65 1.38 1.32
C ALA A 219 -25.15 0.04 0.78
N LEU A 220 -24.19 -0.57 1.47
CA LEU A 220 -23.66 -1.89 1.12
C LEU A 220 -24.17 -2.91 2.13
N SER A 221 -24.52 -4.10 1.66
CA SER A 221 -24.79 -5.24 2.54
C SER A 221 -23.52 -5.65 3.30
N GLU A 222 -23.65 -6.23 4.49
CA GLU A 222 -22.54 -6.73 5.30
C GLU A 222 -21.66 -7.74 4.54
N THR A 223 -22.27 -8.52 3.64
CA THR A 223 -21.53 -9.48 2.79
C THR A 223 -20.81 -8.82 1.61
N GLY A 224 -21.08 -7.54 1.34
CA GLY A 224 -20.52 -6.76 0.24
C GLY A 224 -21.00 -7.18 -1.15
N GLN A 225 -22.00 -8.06 -1.24
CA GLN A 225 -22.50 -8.57 -2.52
C GLN A 225 -23.60 -7.68 -3.12
N ASN A 226 -24.36 -7.00 -2.27
CA ASN A 226 -25.49 -6.17 -2.67
C ASN A 226 -25.20 -4.69 -2.38
N LEU A 227 -25.44 -3.87 -3.39
CA LEU A 227 -25.45 -2.41 -3.32
C LEU A 227 -26.91 -1.96 -3.31
N LEU A 228 -27.29 -1.20 -2.29
CA LEU A 228 -28.58 -0.55 -2.19
C LEU A 228 -28.44 0.90 -2.62
N SER A 229 -29.34 1.37 -3.47
CA SER A 229 -29.43 2.77 -3.86
C SER A 229 -30.79 3.34 -3.52
N GLY A 230 -30.79 4.47 -2.82
CA GLY A 230 -32.00 5.26 -2.53
C GLY A 230 -32.10 6.46 -3.46
N SER A 231 -33.33 6.82 -3.84
CA SER A 231 -33.58 7.96 -4.72
C SER A 231 -34.74 8.82 -4.26
N ALA A 232 -34.72 10.08 -4.69
CA ALA A 232 -35.83 11.01 -4.58
C ALA A 232 -37.10 10.56 -5.36
N ASP A 233 -37.01 9.49 -6.17
CA ASP A 233 -38.16 8.87 -6.83
C ASP A 233 -39.01 7.99 -5.89
N LYS A 234 -38.67 7.96 -4.59
CA LYS A 234 -39.32 7.17 -3.53
C LYS A 234 -39.13 5.66 -3.69
N SER A 235 -38.17 5.23 -4.52
CA SER A 235 -37.79 3.82 -4.65
C SER A 235 -36.41 3.56 -4.05
N ILE A 236 -36.25 2.33 -3.59
CA ILE A 236 -34.95 1.74 -3.25
C ILE A 236 -34.70 0.65 -4.27
N ARG A 237 -33.49 0.62 -4.81
CA ARG A 237 -33.07 -0.43 -5.74
C ARG A 237 -31.93 -1.24 -5.14
N VAL A 238 -31.96 -2.53 -5.44
CA VAL A 238 -30.97 -3.50 -5.01
C VAL A 238 -30.23 -3.92 -6.26
N GLY A 239 -28.96 -3.57 -6.35
CA GLY A 239 -28.04 -4.02 -7.38
C GLY A 239 -27.01 -4.99 -6.81
N THR A 240 -26.46 -5.83 -7.65
CA THR A 240 -25.30 -6.67 -7.29
C THR A 240 -24.01 -5.89 -7.55
N ALA A 241 -23.12 -5.80 -6.56
CA ALA A 241 -21.75 -5.33 -6.77
C ALA A 241 -20.97 -6.38 -7.59
N ILE A 242 -20.26 -5.97 -8.63
CA ILE A 242 -19.63 -6.91 -9.56
C ILE A 242 -18.40 -7.51 -8.87
N ASN A 243 -18.35 -8.84 -8.72
CA ASN A 243 -17.12 -9.49 -8.23
C ASN A 243 -16.04 -9.46 -9.33
N HIS A 244 -14.77 -9.25 -8.94
CA HIS A 244 -13.57 -9.25 -9.81
C HIS A 244 -13.35 -10.53 -10.66
N LYS A 245 -14.25 -11.52 -10.61
CA LYS A 245 -14.21 -12.77 -11.38
C LYS A 245 -15.09 -12.79 -12.64
N GLY A 246 -15.54 -11.64 -13.15
CA GLY A 246 -16.11 -11.55 -14.50
C GLY A 246 -17.40 -12.34 -14.76
N LYS A 247 -18.10 -12.82 -13.72
CA LYS A 247 -19.47 -13.33 -13.90
C LYS A 247 -20.45 -12.20 -13.66
N VAL A 248 -20.84 -11.57 -14.76
CA VAL A 248 -22.14 -10.93 -14.87
C VAL A 248 -23.18 -12.04 -14.75
N ILE A 249 -23.69 -12.24 -13.54
CA ILE A 249 -24.96 -12.94 -13.39
C ILE A 249 -26.01 -11.83 -13.49
N THR A 250 -26.32 -11.41 -14.72
CA THR A 250 -27.63 -10.84 -14.99
C THR A 250 -28.65 -11.82 -14.46
N ASN A 251 -29.74 -11.36 -13.84
CA ASN A 251 -31.03 -12.01 -14.03
C ASN A 251 -32.22 -11.23 -13.45
N TYR A 252 -33.27 -11.21 -14.28
CA TYR A 252 -34.71 -10.99 -14.12
C TYR A 252 -35.22 -9.67 -13.53
#